data_AF-A0A977NLE9-F1
#
_entry.id   AF-A0A977NLE9-F1
#
_cell.length_a   1.000
_cell.length_b   1.000
_cell.length_c   1.000
_cell.angle_alpha   90.00
_cell.angle_beta   90.00
_cell.angle_gamma   90.00
#
_symmetry.space_group_name_H-M   'P 1'
#
loop_
_entity.id
_entity.type
_entity.pdbx_description
1 polymer ?
#
loop_
_entity_poly.entity_id
_entity_poly.type
_entity_poly.pdbx_seq_one_letter_code
_entity_poly.pdbx_strand_id
1 'polypeptide(L)'
;MLILTVFGTVVVSLGIMVLGQLVDKKLESVMILHDYFTVFAVMSGAGFIGLLAFSSERQQGAVNMLKILSIAAAASVFLIDLTGTIGYIEYRLPDPDSAKSKIRQTFPFAHEPMFESMEYMGLLGPMWAGLIAYLAWHYNDRMFTDRAVKSVLMVMISLAIMYALFISLMGIVPTKIASVQG
;
A
#
# COMPACT_ATOMS: atom_id res chain seq x y z
N MET A 1 -7.89 -20.59 0.66
CA MET A 1 -6.77 -19.62 0.68
C MET A 1 -7.27 -18.19 0.87
N LEU A 2 -8.12 -17.64 -0.01
CA LEU A 2 -8.72 -16.29 0.16
C LEU A 2 -9.32 -16.06 1.55
N ILE A 3 -10.17 -16.99 2.02
CA ILE A 3 -10.81 -16.90 3.35
C ILE A 3 -9.76 -16.81 4.47
N LEU A 4 -8.69 -17.60 4.38
CA LEU A 4 -7.59 -17.59 5.35
C LEU A 4 -6.81 -16.27 5.31
N THR A 5 -6.53 -15.73 4.11
CA THR A 5 -5.85 -14.44 3.96
C THR A 5 -6.70 -13.31 4.51
N VAL A 6 -7.98 -13.23 4.11
CA VAL A 6 -8.91 -12.19 4.59
C VAL A 6 -9.08 -12.29 6.10
N PHE A 7 -9.34 -13.50 6.63
CA PHE A 7 -9.47 -13.71 8.06
C PHE A 7 -8.20 -13.34 8.81
N GLY A 8 -7.02 -13.76 8.32
CA GLY A 8 -5.73 -13.40 8.91
C GLY A 8 -5.50 -11.90 8.91
N THR A 9 -5.77 -11.21 7.81
CA THR A 9 -5.68 -9.75 7.70
C THR A 9 -6.61 -9.06 8.69
N VAL A 10 -7.86 -9.52 8.83
CA VAL A 10 -8.82 -8.96 9.80
C VAL A 10 -8.35 -9.18 11.24
N VAL A 11 -7.91 -10.40 11.58
CA VAL A 11 -7.43 -10.74 12.92
C VAL A 11 -6.19 -9.92 13.29
N VAL A 12 -5.22 -9.82 12.39
CA VAL A 12 -4.02 -9.00 12.60
C VAL A 12 -4.39 -7.52 12.77
N SER A 13 -5.29 -7.01 11.92
CA SER A 13 -5.72 -5.61 11.97
C SER A 13 -6.44 -5.28 13.29
N LEU A 14 -7.36 -6.13 13.73
CA LEU A 14 -8.05 -5.98 15.00
C LEU A 14 -7.09 -6.12 16.19
N GLY A 15 -6.16 -7.08 16.12
CA GLY A 15 -5.14 -7.27 17.14
C GLY A 15 -4.28 -6.03 17.35
N ILE A 16 -3.80 -5.41 16.26
CA ILE A 16 -3.02 -4.16 16.31
C ILE A 16 -3.85 -3.03 16.93
N MET A 17 -5.11 -2.85 16.50
CA MET A 17 -5.98 -1.79 17.04
C MET A 17 -6.27 -1.96 18.53
N VAL A 18 -6.60 -3.19 18.97
CA VAL A 18 -6.89 -3.48 20.38
C VAL A 18 -5.65 -3.25 21.24
N LEU A 19 -4.48 -3.74 20.82
CA LEU A 19 -3.23 -3.51 21.55
C LEU A 19 -2.91 -2.02 21.66
N GLY A 20 -3.08 -1.27 20.58
CA GLY A 20 -2.93 0.18 20.56
C GLY A 20 -3.80 0.93 21.56
N GLN A 21 -5.05 0.51 21.68
CA GLN A 21 -5.99 1.07 22.65
C GLN A 21 -5.59 0.73 24.08
N LEU A 22 -5.08 -0.48 24.34
CA LEU A 22 -4.69 -0.93 25.67
C LEU A 22 -3.45 -0.21 26.21
N VAL A 23 -2.53 0.22 25.33
CA VAL A 23 -1.28 0.90 25.72
C VAL A 23 -1.31 2.41 25.48
N ASP A 24 -2.49 2.97 25.19
CA ASP A 24 -2.70 4.39 24.86
C ASP A 24 -1.84 4.93 23.70
N LYS A 25 -1.57 4.06 22.71
CA LYS A 25 -0.82 4.37 21.47
C LYS A 25 -1.70 4.18 20.25
N LYS A 26 -2.85 4.86 20.25
CA LYS A 26 -3.88 4.74 19.20
C LYS A 26 -3.35 5.13 17.82
N LEU A 27 -2.73 6.30 17.70
CA LEU A 27 -2.17 6.76 16.43
C LEU A 27 -1.07 5.84 15.92
N GLU A 28 -0.14 5.44 16.80
CA GLU A 28 0.95 4.55 16.44
C GLU A 28 0.41 3.23 15.86
N SER A 29 -0.69 2.71 16.41
CA SER A 29 -1.32 1.49 15.91
C SER A 29 -1.98 1.68 14.55
N VAL A 30 -2.52 2.86 14.26
CA VAL A 30 -2.99 3.21 12.92
C VAL A 30 -1.83 3.29 11.93
N MET A 31 -0.68 3.84 12.34
CA MET A 31 0.52 3.91 11.50
C MET A 31 1.16 2.52 11.28
N ILE A 32 1.12 1.63 12.26
CA ILE A 32 1.53 0.23 12.09
C ILE A 32 0.60 -0.47 11.08
N LEU A 33 -0.71 -0.19 11.11
CA LEU A 33 -1.63 -0.70 10.10
C LEU A 33 -1.33 -0.16 8.71
N HIS A 34 -1.02 1.13 8.60
CA HIS A 34 -0.60 1.76 7.34
C HIS A 34 0.60 1.02 6.72
N ASP A 35 1.64 0.77 7.52
CA ASP A 35 2.83 0.02 7.09
C ASP A 35 2.48 -1.43 6.72
N TYR A 36 1.64 -2.09 7.52
CA TYR A 36 1.17 -3.44 7.23
C TYR A 36 0.46 -3.52 5.87
N PHE A 37 -0.46 -2.60 5.57
CA PHE A 37 -1.17 -2.58 4.29
C PHE A 37 -0.23 -2.23 3.13
N THR A 38 0.78 -1.40 3.35
CA THR A 38 1.83 -1.11 2.36
C THR A 38 2.59 -2.38 1.98
N VAL A 39 3.09 -3.12 2.98
CA VAL A 39 3.78 -4.39 2.75
C VAL A 39 2.85 -5.40 2.07
N PHE A 40 1.61 -5.50 2.53
CA PHE A 40 0.64 -6.45 1.99
C PHE A 40 0.26 -6.14 0.52
N ALA A 41 0.16 -4.86 0.14
CA ALA A 41 -0.04 -4.43 -1.23
C ALA A 41 1.14 -4.83 -2.14
N VAL A 42 2.38 -4.54 -1.70
CA VAL A 42 3.60 -4.88 -2.44
C VAL A 42 3.74 -6.40 -2.61
N MET A 43 3.52 -7.16 -1.53
CA MET A 43 3.56 -8.63 -1.59
C MET A 43 2.49 -9.20 -2.53
N SER A 44 1.28 -8.62 -2.52
CA SER A 44 0.20 -9.03 -3.42
C SER A 44 0.57 -8.76 -4.88
N GLY A 45 1.16 -7.60 -5.19
CA GLY A 45 1.66 -7.28 -6.52
C GLY A 45 2.79 -8.21 -6.97
N ALA A 46 3.77 -8.49 -6.09
CA ALA A 46 4.86 -9.41 -6.39
C ALA A 46 4.36 -10.84 -6.63
N GLY A 47 3.40 -11.31 -5.82
CA GLY A 47 2.72 -12.59 -6.03
C GLY A 47 1.97 -12.64 -7.36
N PHE A 48 1.34 -11.53 -7.76
CA PHE A 48 0.67 -11.41 -9.05
C PHE A 48 1.67 -11.60 -10.21
N ILE A 49 2.81 -10.89 -10.17
CA ILE A 49 3.88 -11.05 -11.17
C ILE A 49 4.39 -12.49 -11.19
N GLY A 50 4.66 -13.08 -10.02
CA GLY A 50 5.13 -14.47 -9.91
C GLY A 50 4.18 -15.46 -10.56
N LEU A 51 2.88 -15.34 -10.32
CA LEU A 51 1.87 -16.18 -10.96
C LEU A 51 1.82 -15.97 -12.47
N LEU A 52 1.84 -14.72 -12.96
CA LEU A 52 1.89 -14.46 -14.40
C LEU A 52 3.14 -15.04 -15.05
N ALA A 53 4.30 -14.93 -14.40
CA ALA A 53 5.58 -15.37 -14.95
C ALA A 53 5.71 -16.89 -15.01
N PHE A 54 5.26 -17.60 -13.95
CA PHE A 54 5.60 -19.01 -13.74
C PHE A 54 4.43 -19.99 -13.85
N SER A 55 3.17 -19.53 -13.80
CA SER A 55 2.03 -20.43 -13.98
C SER A 55 1.77 -20.74 -15.46
N SER A 56 1.35 -21.98 -15.73
CA SER A 56 0.94 -22.41 -17.07
C SER A 56 -0.52 -22.00 -17.36
N GLU A 57 -0.81 -21.76 -18.64
CA GLU A 57 -2.11 -21.28 -19.13
C GLU A 57 -3.30 -22.19 -18.76
N ARG A 58 -3.04 -23.45 -18.38
CA ARG A 58 -4.07 -24.46 -18.08
C ARG A 58 -4.56 -24.46 -16.63
N GLN A 59 -3.96 -23.66 -15.74
CA GLN A 59 -4.33 -23.65 -14.32
C GLN A 59 -5.44 -22.64 -14.04
N GLN A 60 -6.69 -23.09 -14.08
CA GLN A 60 -7.86 -22.28 -13.68
C GLN A 60 -7.71 -21.66 -12.27
N GLY A 61 -6.98 -22.34 -11.38
CA GLY A 61 -6.64 -21.83 -10.05
C GLY A 61 -5.74 -20.58 -10.07
N ALA A 62 -4.85 -20.44 -11.06
CA ALA A 62 -3.95 -19.30 -11.18
C ALA A 62 -4.71 -18.01 -11.54
N VAL A 63 -5.68 -18.10 -12.45
CA VAL A 63 -6.52 -16.96 -12.85
C VAL A 63 -7.34 -16.43 -11.68
N ASN A 64 -8.00 -17.32 -10.94
CA ASN A 64 -8.74 -16.93 -9.74
C ASN A 64 -7.83 -16.31 -8.68
N MET A 65 -6.62 -16.84 -8.52
CA MET A 65 -5.64 -16.29 -7.60
C MET A 65 -5.18 -14.88 -8.00
N LEU A 66 -4.92 -14.64 -9.29
CA LEU A 66 -4.59 -13.30 -9.79
C LEU A 66 -5.70 -12.29 -9.49
N LYS A 67 -6.97 -12.66 -9.72
CA LYS A 67 -8.11 -11.81 -9.37
C LYS A 67 -8.15 -11.48 -7.89
N ILE A 68 -7.96 -12.48 -7.04
CA ILE A 68 -7.88 -12.33 -5.58
C ILE A 68 -6.77 -11.36 -5.19
N LEU A 69 -5.54 -11.57 -5.70
CA LEU A 69 -4.39 -10.73 -5.40
C LEU A 69 -4.60 -9.29 -5.87
N SER A 70 -5.23 -9.09 -7.03
CA SER A 70 -5.50 -7.73 -7.53
C SER A 70 -6.51 -6.96 -6.66
N ILE A 71 -7.56 -7.63 -6.18
CA ILE A 71 -8.53 -7.02 -5.27
C ILE A 71 -7.90 -6.78 -3.90
N ALA A 72 -7.10 -7.73 -3.40
CA ALA A 72 -6.36 -7.56 -2.16
C ALA A 72 -5.41 -6.35 -2.23
N ALA A 73 -4.65 -6.22 -3.32
CA ALA A 73 -3.78 -5.07 -3.54
C ALA A 73 -4.57 -3.76 -3.62
N ALA A 74 -5.66 -3.71 -4.41
CA ALA A 74 -6.49 -2.51 -4.53
C ALA A 74 -7.13 -2.08 -3.20
N ALA A 75 -7.69 -3.03 -2.44
CA ALA A 75 -8.25 -2.77 -1.13
C ALA A 75 -7.16 -2.29 -0.15
N SER A 76 -5.97 -2.90 -0.18
CA SER A 76 -4.85 -2.49 0.67
C SER A 76 -4.43 -1.06 0.38
N VAL A 77 -4.26 -0.71 -0.90
CA VAL A 77 -3.87 0.65 -1.30
C VAL A 77 -4.91 1.68 -0.89
N PHE A 78 -6.20 1.34 -0.96
CA PHE A 78 -7.24 2.21 -0.40
C PHE A 78 -7.14 2.38 1.12
N LEU A 79 -6.82 1.30 1.85
CA LEU A 79 -6.63 1.35 3.30
C LEU A 79 -5.35 2.11 3.71
N ILE A 80 -4.30 2.08 2.89
CA ILE A 80 -3.10 2.91 3.05
C ILE A 80 -3.51 4.38 3.07
N ASP A 81 -4.31 4.84 2.11
CA ASP A 81 -4.73 6.24 2.05
C ASP A 81 -5.59 6.64 3.26
N LEU A 82 -6.53 5.79 3.68
CA LEU A 82 -7.36 6.04 4.86
C LEU A 82 -6.52 6.14 6.14
N THR A 83 -5.66 5.16 6.37
CA THR A 83 -4.80 5.11 7.57
C THR A 83 -3.74 6.22 7.56
N GLY A 84 -3.19 6.52 6.38
CA GLY A 84 -2.25 7.62 6.19
C GLY A 84 -2.91 8.95 6.52
N THR A 85 -4.10 9.20 5.98
CA THR A 85 -4.87 10.44 6.25
C THR A 85 -5.06 10.70 7.74
N ILE A 86 -5.31 9.66 8.54
CA ILE A 86 -5.42 9.79 10.00
C ILE A 86 -4.10 10.30 10.60
N GLY A 87 -2.96 9.73 10.19
CA GLY A 87 -1.63 10.23 10.56
C GLY A 87 -1.37 11.68 10.14
N TYR A 88 -1.87 12.08 8.97
CA TYR A 88 -1.72 13.43 8.44
C TYR A 88 -2.46 14.49 9.26
N ILE A 89 -3.58 14.15 9.91
CA ILE A 89 -4.34 15.11 10.73
C ILE A 89 -3.45 15.66 11.84
N GLU A 90 -2.75 14.78 12.57
CA GLU A 90 -1.86 15.21 13.65
C GLU A 90 -0.63 15.95 13.12
N TYR A 91 -0.08 15.50 11.99
CA TYR A 91 1.04 16.17 11.34
C TYR A 91 0.75 17.62 10.93
N ARG A 92 -0.49 17.91 10.49
CA ARG A 92 -0.89 19.22 9.95
C ARG A 92 -1.33 20.22 11.03
N LEU A 93 -1.38 19.83 12.30
CA LEU A 93 -1.74 20.74 13.40
C LEU A 93 -0.79 21.95 13.46
N PRO A 94 -1.30 23.16 13.76
CA PRO A 94 -0.49 24.37 13.89
C PRO A 94 0.23 24.42 15.24
N ASP A 95 0.94 23.34 15.59
CA ASP A 95 1.71 23.22 16.82
C ASP A 95 3.22 23.43 16.53
N PRO A 96 3.87 24.43 17.18
CA PRO A 96 5.32 24.65 17.07
C PRO A 96 6.18 23.44 17.46
N ASP A 97 5.67 22.54 18.32
CA ASP A 97 6.38 21.36 18.79
C ASP A 97 6.03 20.07 18.01
N SER A 98 5.18 20.18 16.98
CA SER A 98 4.79 19.07 16.10
C SER A 98 5.96 18.46 15.33
N ALA A 99 5.76 17.22 14.87
CA ALA A 99 6.69 16.54 13.97
C ALA A 99 7.03 17.38 12.73
N LYS A 100 6.03 18.06 12.15
CA LYS A 100 6.20 18.97 11.01
C LYS A 100 7.21 20.08 11.30
N SER A 101 7.07 20.77 12.43
CA SER A 101 7.97 21.86 12.82
C SER A 101 9.40 21.36 13.01
N LYS A 102 9.56 20.20 13.68
CA LYS A 102 10.87 19.55 13.88
C LYS A 102 11.53 19.13 12.56
N ILE A 103 10.77 18.54 11.63
CA ILE A 103 11.29 18.14 10.31
C ILE A 103 11.70 19.37 9.50
N ARG A 104 10.88 20.43 9.46
CA ARG A 104 11.22 21.67 8.76
C ARG A 104 12.49 22.32 9.29
N GLN A 105 12.73 22.28 10.59
CA GLN A 105 13.95 22.83 11.20
C GLN A 105 15.19 21.97 10.92
N THR A 106 15.03 20.65 10.93
CA THR A 106 16.16 19.70 10.83
C THR A 106 16.56 19.45 9.38
N PHE A 107 15.58 19.18 8.52
CA PHE A 107 15.81 18.87 7.11
C PHE A 107 14.60 19.33 6.28
N PRO A 108 14.57 20.60 5.83
CA PRO A 108 13.47 21.16 5.04
C PRO A 108 13.09 20.32 3.82
N PHE A 109 14.08 19.66 3.20
CA PHE A 109 13.87 18.77 2.06
C PHE A 109 13.01 17.54 2.42
N ALA A 110 13.04 17.04 3.66
CA ALA A 110 12.14 15.96 4.07
C ALA A 110 10.68 16.42 4.22
N HIS A 111 10.43 17.71 4.47
CA HIS A 111 9.06 18.23 4.52
C HIS A 111 8.54 18.56 3.12
N GLU A 112 9.15 19.54 2.43
CA GLU A 112 8.56 20.09 1.19
C GLU A 112 8.62 19.09 0.01
N PRO A 113 9.78 18.72 -0.53
CA PRO A 113 9.81 17.87 -1.72
C PRO A 113 9.52 16.39 -1.43
N MET A 114 9.70 15.88 -0.21
CA MET A 114 9.43 14.47 0.09
C MET A 114 8.02 14.27 0.64
N PHE A 115 7.70 14.83 1.81
CA PHE A 115 6.43 14.58 2.47
C PHE A 115 5.24 15.17 1.71
N GLU A 116 5.32 16.42 1.22
CA GLU A 116 4.21 17.00 0.43
C GLU A 116 4.03 16.28 -0.91
N SER A 117 5.12 15.91 -1.60
CA SER A 117 5.01 15.11 -2.82
C SER A 117 4.38 13.74 -2.55
N MET A 118 4.79 13.05 -1.50
CA MET A 118 4.22 11.77 -1.09
C MET A 118 2.71 11.88 -0.83
N GLU A 119 2.26 12.96 -0.19
CA GLU A 119 0.84 13.20 0.11
C GLU A 119 0.01 13.26 -1.17
N TYR A 120 0.41 14.07 -2.15
CA TYR A 120 -0.35 14.22 -3.40
C TYR A 120 -0.21 13.01 -4.32
N MET A 121 1.00 12.47 -4.42
CA MET A 121 1.28 11.34 -5.28
C MET A 121 0.66 10.05 -4.71
N GLY A 122 0.57 9.90 -3.38
CA GLY A 122 -0.07 8.75 -2.73
C GLY A 122 -1.47 8.45 -3.29
N LEU A 123 -2.24 9.50 -3.60
CA LEU A 123 -3.60 9.42 -4.15
C LEU A 123 -3.72 8.74 -5.52
N LEU A 124 -2.61 8.63 -6.28
CA LEU A 124 -2.61 7.90 -7.56
C LEU A 124 -2.62 6.38 -7.36
N GLY A 125 -2.23 5.90 -6.17
CA GLY A 125 -2.17 4.49 -5.83
C GLY A 125 -3.49 3.75 -6.07
N PRO A 126 -4.61 4.17 -5.46
CA PRO A 126 -5.89 3.48 -5.63
C PRO A 126 -6.38 3.45 -7.07
N MET A 127 -6.14 4.52 -7.85
CA MET A 127 -6.51 4.56 -9.27
C MET A 127 -5.73 3.51 -10.06
N TRP A 128 -4.42 3.41 -9.84
CA TRP A 128 -3.56 2.46 -10.54
C TRP A 128 -3.89 1.02 -10.14
N ALA A 129 -4.01 0.75 -8.83
CA ALA A 129 -4.36 -0.58 -8.33
C ALA A 129 -5.76 -1.02 -8.77
N GLY A 130 -6.72 -0.09 -8.78
CA GLY A 130 -8.07 -0.31 -9.31
C GLY A 130 -8.07 -0.63 -10.81
N LEU A 131 -7.25 0.07 -11.61
CA LEU A 131 -7.08 -0.24 -13.02
C LEU A 131 -6.50 -1.65 -13.23
N ILE A 132 -5.44 -2.03 -12.49
CA ILE A 132 -4.86 -3.37 -12.56
C ILE A 132 -5.91 -4.43 -12.19
N ALA A 133 -6.68 -4.21 -11.13
CA ALA A 133 -7.76 -5.11 -10.74
C ALA A 133 -8.83 -5.22 -11.82
N TYR A 134 -9.27 -4.10 -12.38
CA TYR A 134 -10.21 -4.10 -13.51
C TYR A 134 -9.68 -4.92 -14.69
N LEU A 135 -8.44 -4.69 -15.11
CA LEU A 135 -7.82 -5.40 -16.24
C LEU A 135 -7.71 -6.91 -15.95
N ALA A 136 -7.33 -7.28 -14.72
CA ALA A 136 -7.23 -8.68 -14.33
C ALA A 136 -8.59 -9.40 -14.41
N TRP A 137 -9.66 -8.72 -14.03
CA TRP A 137 -11.02 -9.26 -14.11
C TRP A 137 -11.58 -9.26 -15.53
N HIS A 138 -11.31 -8.20 -16.29
CA HIS A 138 -11.78 -8.02 -17.66
C HIS A 138 -11.13 -9.02 -18.63
N TYR A 139 -9.81 -9.19 -18.56
CA TYR A 139 -9.09 -10.08 -19.48
C TYR A 139 -9.10 -11.53 -19.03
N ASN A 140 -9.28 -11.83 -17.74
CA ASN A 140 -9.44 -13.18 -17.21
C ASN A 140 -8.36 -14.15 -17.74
N ASP A 141 -8.74 -15.21 -18.47
CA ASP A 141 -7.82 -16.21 -19.01
C ASP A 141 -6.87 -15.63 -20.07
N ARG A 142 -7.26 -14.52 -20.74
CA ARG A 142 -6.41 -13.83 -21.72
C ARG A 142 -5.14 -13.26 -21.11
N MET A 143 -5.07 -13.09 -19.79
CA MET A 143 -3.84 -12.70 -19.10
C MET A 143 -2.70 -13.72 -19.28
N PHE A 144 -3.03 -14.97 -19.60
CA PHE A 144 -2.05 -16.02 -19.82
C PHE A 144 -1.83 -16.33 -21.30
N THR A 145 -2.89 -16.29 -22.10
CA THR A 145 -2.85 -16.68 -23.52
C THR A 145 -2.46 -15.55 -24.46
N ASP A 146 -2.78 -14.30 -24.13
CA ASP A 146 -2.45 -13.13 -24.92
C ASP A 146 -1.14 -12.51 -24.40
N ARG A 147 -0.06 -12.70 -25.16
CA ARG A 147 1.28 -12.21 -24.80
C ARG A 147 1.30 -10.69 -24.59
N ALA A 148 0.53 -9.93 -25.35
CA ALA A 148 0.49 -8.47 -25.21
C ALA A 148 -0.16 -8.08 -23.87
N VAL A 149 -1.32 -8.67 -23.55
CA VAL A 149 -2.01 -8.45 -22.27
C VAL A 149 -1.11 -8.84 -21.10
N LYS A 150 -0.49 -10.02 -21.16
CA LYS A 150 0.43 -10.52 -20.14
C LYS A 150 1.59 -9.55 -19.91
N SER A 151 2.26 -9.11 -20.97
CA SER A 151 3.39 -8.17 -20.89
C SER A 151 2.97 -6.81 -20.34
N VAL A 152 1.85 -6.27 -20.79
CA VAL A 152 1.32 -4.99 -20.28
C VAL A 152 1.02 -5.08 -18.78
N LEU A 153 0.35 -6.14 -18.33
CA LEU A 153 0.07 -6.34 -16.90
C LEU A 153 1.35 -6.48 -16.08
N MET A 154 2.34 -7.26 -16.54
CA MET A 154 3.62 -7.40 -15.83
C MET A 154 4.35 -6.06 -15.70
N VAL A 155 4.37 -5.24 -16.76
CA VAL A 155 4.98 -3.91 -16.73
C VAL A 155 4.22 -2.98 -15.80
N MET A 156 2.88 -2.91 -15.91
CA MET A 156 2.06 -2.05 -15.07
C MET A 156 2.21 -2.37 -13.59
N ILE A 157 2.23 -3.65 -13.21
CA ILE A 157 2.38 -4.06 -11.81
C ILE A 157 3.80 -3.80 -11.32
N SER A 158 4.82 -4.06 -12.15
CA SER A 158 6.21 -3.75 -11.81
C SER A 158 6.38 -2.25 -11.53
N LEU A 159 5.82 -1.40 -12.38
CA LEU A 159 5.82 0.04 -12.19
C LEU A 159 5.04 0.46 -10.95
N ALA A 160 3.88 -0.14 -10.68
CA ALA A 160 3.11 0.13 -9.47
C ALA A 160 3.87 -0.25 -8.18
N ILE A 161 4.63 -1.36 -8.19
CA ILE A 161 5.49 -1.76 -7.06
C ILE A 161 6.63 -0.75 -6.88
N MET A 162 7.35 -0.41 -7.96
CA MET A 162 8.43 0.57 -7.90
C MET A 162 7.92 1.93 -7.40
N TYR A 163 6.74 2.33 -7.85
CA TYR A 163 6.04 3.51 -7.40
C TYR A 163 5.73 3.45 -5.89
N ALA A 164 5.11 2.36 -5.43
CA ALA A 164 4.78 2.18 -4.02
C ALA A 164 6.03 2.22 -3.13
N LEU A 165 7.14 1.59 -3.56
CA LEU A 165 8.42 1.62 -2.84
C LEU A 165 9.01 3.04 -2.79
N PHE A 166 8.93 3.79 -3.89
CA PHE A 166 9.39 5.17 -3.95
C PHE A 166 8.59 6.10 -3.01
N ILE A 167 7.26 6.01 -3.05
CA ILE A 167 6.38 6.78 -2.16
C ILE A 167 6.60 6.37 -0.69
N SER A 168 6.75 5.08 -0.41
CA SER A 168 7.07 4.60 0.94
C SER A 168 8.39 5.17 1.46
N LEU A 169 9.43 5.22 0.61
CA LEU A 169 10.70 5.85 0.98
C LEU A 169 10.52 7.33 1.31
N MET A 170 9.71 8.05 0.54
CA MET A 170 9.40 9.46 0.80
C MET A 170 8.69 9.68 2.15
N GLY A 171 7.92 8.70 2.63
CA GLY A 171 7.30 8.74 3.97
C GLY A 171 8.21 8.29 5.11
N ILE A 172 9.07 7.30 4.86
CA ILE A 172 9.98 6.77 5.89
C ILE A 172 11.04 7.79 6.31
N VAL A 173 11.60 8.55 5.37
CA VAL A 173 12.64 9.54 5.68
C VAL A 173 12.18 10.59 6.70
N PRO A 174 11.07 11.32 6.51
CA PRO A 174 10.58 12.30 7.49
C PRO A 174 10.21 11.65 8.82
N THR A 175 9.60 10.46 8.81
CA THR A 175 9.22 9.75 10.06
C THR A 175 10.42 9.25 10.88
N LYS A 176 11.59 9.10 10.27
CA LYS A 176 12.86 8.86 11.00
C LYS A 176 13.48 10.11 11.63
N ILE A 177 13.12 11.29 11.16
CA ILE A 177 13.61 12.56 11.70
C ILE A 177 12.76 12.97 12.91
N ALA A 178 11.45 13.01 12.73
CA ALA A 178 10.49 13.15 13.81
C ALA A 178 9.33 12.22 13.50
N SER A 179 9.07 11.28 14.40
CA SER A 179 7.89 10.45 14.23
C SER A 179 6.66 11.31 14.49
N VAL A 180 5.57 11.00 13.79
CA VAL A 180 4.24 11.55 14.10
C VAL A 180 3.71 10.91 15.41
N GLN A 181 4.51 10.08 16.09
CA GLN A 181 4.15 9.41 17.33
C GLN A 181 4.26 10.45 18.46
N GLY A 182 3.12 10.85 19.03
CA GLY A 182 3.06 11.65 20.25
C GLY A 182 3.90 11.09 21.39
#